data_AF-A0A096CNK3-F1
#
_entry.id   AF-A0A096CNK3-F1
#
_cell.length_a   1.000
_cell.length_b   1.000
_cell.length_c   1.000
_cell.angle_alpha   90.00
_cell.angle_beta   90.00
_cell.angle_gamma   90.00
#
_symmetry.space_group_name_H-M   'P 1'
#
loop_
_entity.id
_entity.type
_entity.pdbx_description
1 polymer ?
#
loop_
_entity_poly.entity_id
_entity_poly.type
_entity_poly.pdbx_seq_one_letter_code
_entity_poly.pdbx_strand_id
1 'polypeptide(L)' 'MAVDVVNHPKHYEVWDGLEAKEIVRMLLTEEEYNGWCKGNLIKYRMRAGLKNPQKIVEDIEKAEWFKRELMRIR' A
#
# COMPACT_ATOMS: atom_id res chain seq x y z
N MET A 1 -7.01 -24.25 -0.53
CA MET A 1 -6.84 -23.08 0.36
C MET A 1 -7.31 -21.85 -0.42
N ALA A 2 -8.21 -21.04 0.14
CA ALA A 2 -8.79 -19.90 -0.56
C ALA A 2 -7.73 -18.79 -0.71
N VAL A 3 -7.53 -18.31 -1.93
CA VAL A 3 -6.59 -17.22 -2.23
C VAL A 3 -7.20 -15.92 -1.72
N ASP A 4 -6.55 -15.27 -0.75
CA ASP A 4 -6.96 -13.96 -0.25
C ASP A 4 -6.51 -12.87 -1.22
N VAL A 5 -7.35 -12.62 -2.23
CA VAL A 5 -7.10 -11.60 -3.26
C VAL A 5 -7.17 -10.16 -2.73
N VAL A 6 -7.64 -9.96 -1.50
CA VAL A 6 -7.83 -8.63 -0.89
C VAL A 6 -6.58 -8.24 -0.12
N ASN A 7 -6.06 -9.14 0.72
CA ASN A 7 -4.87 -8.88 1.54
C ASN A 7 -3.57 -9.32 0.84
N HIS A 8 -3.63 -10.31 -0.06
CA HIS A 8 -2.45 -10.91 -0.72
C HIS A 8 -2.68 -11.18 -2.23
N PRO A 9 -2.81 -10.14 -3.07
CA PRO A 9 -2.96 -10.34 -4.51
C PRO A 9 -1.65 -10.87 -5.12
N LYS A 10 -1.71 -12.01 -5.83
CA LYS A 10 -0.54 -12.67 -6.47
C LYS A 10 0.39 -11.78 -7.30
N HIS A 11 -0.11 -10.68 -7.86
CA HIS A 11 0.71 -9.76 -8.67
C HIS A 11 1.60 -8.82 -7.83
N TYR A 12 1.48 -8.85 -6.51
CA TYR A 12 2.41 -8.16 -5.61
C TYR A 12 3.57 -9.05 -5.14
N GLU A 13 3.47 -10.36 -5.31
CA GLU A 13 4.53 -11.31 -4.99
C GLU A 13 5.62 -11.23 -6.07
N VAL A 14 6.79 -10.70 -5.69
CA VAL A 14 7.93 -10.51 -6.60
C VAL A 14 8.90 -11.69 -6.48
N TRP A 15 9.00 -12.27 -5.29
CA TRP A 15 9.67 -13.54 -4.95
C TRP A 15 8.80 -14.32 -3.97
N ASP A 16 9.03 -15.62 -3.82
CA ASP A 16 8.24 -16.48 -2.90
C ASP A 16 8.11 -15.84 -1.51
N GLY A 17 6.89 -15.44 -1.16
CA GLY A 17 6.57 -14.82 0.13
C GLY A 17 7.01 -13.36 0.32
N LEU A 18 7.49 -12.67 -0.72
CA LEU A 18 7.92 -11.26 -0.66
C LEU A 18 7.02 -10.38 -1.54
N GLU A 19 6.27 -9.50 -0.88
CA GLU A 19 5.45 -8.51 -1.56
C GLU A 19 6.26 -7.26 -1.93
N ALA A 20 5.88 -6.58 -3.02
CA ALA A 20 6.56 -5.37 -3.49
C ALA A 20 6.73 -4.29 -2.40
N LYS A 21 5.77 -4.17 -1.48
CA LYS A 21 5.83 -3.20 -0.36
C LYS A 21 6.94 -3.51 0.65
N GLU A 22 7.28 -4.79 0.82
CA GLU A 22 8.36 -5.25 1.69
C GLU A 22 9.71 -4.97 1.06
N ILE A 23 9.83 -5.23 -0.24
CA ILE A 23 11.03 -4.86 -1.02
C ILE A 23 11.27 -3.35 -0.96
N VAL A 24 10.22 -2.54 -1.13
CA VAL A 24 10.34 -1.07 -1.00
C VAL A 24 10.87 -0.68 0.39
N ARG A 25 10.38 -1.31 1.45
CA ARG A 25 10.85 -1.03 2.81
C ARG A 25 12.30 -1.45 3.04
N MET A 26 12.75 -2.53 2.41
CA MET A 26 14.14 -3.01 2.51
C MET A 26 15.13 -2.11 1.76
N LEU A 27 14.70 -1.51 0.65
CA LEU A 27 15.58 -0.75 -0.25
C LEU A 27 15.66 0.74 0.08
N LEU A 28 14.65 1.30 0.73
CA LEU A 28 14.60 2.73 1.04
C LEU A 28 15.17 3.04 2.42
N THR A 29 15.82 4.19 2.53
CA THR A 29 16.08 4.79 3.85
C THR A 29 14.76 5.10 4.56
N GLU A 30 14.82 5.32 5.86
CA GLU A 30 13.62 5.64 6.66
C GLU A 30 12.91 6.92 6.15
N GLU A 31 13.69 7.96 5.80
CA GLU A 31 13.14 9.20 5.23
C GLU A 31 12.45 8.97 3.89
N GLU A 32 13.08 8.20 2.99
CA GLU A 32 12.50 7.85 1.69
C GLU A 32 11.24 6.99 1.84
N TYR A 33 11.25 6.01 2.75
CA TYR A 33 10.09 5.18 3.04
C TYR A 33 8.93 5.99 3.61
N ASN A 34 9.22 6.95 4.50
CA ASN A 34 8.24 7.91 5.02
C ASN A 34 7.66 8.77 3.90
N GLY A 35 8.52 9.27 2.99
CA GLY A 35 8.11 10.01 1.80
C GLY A 35 7.21 9.17 0.88
N TRP A 36 7.58 7.91 0.64
CA TRP A 36 6.80 6.96 -0.15
C TRP A 36 5.43 6.69 0.48
N CYS A 37 5.37 6.45 1.79
CA CYS A 37 4.12 6.24 2.50
C CYS A 37 3.21 7.47 2.45
N LYS A 38 3.76 8.66 2.73
CA LYS A 38 3.03 9.94 2.66
C LYS A 38 2.49 10.21 1.25
N GLY A 39 3.30 10.01 0.21
CA GLY A 39 2.90 10.19 -1.18
C GLY A 39 1.77 9.24 -1.59
N ASN A 40 1.85 7.96 -1.20
CA ASN A 40 0.80 7.00 -1.49
C ASN A 40 -0.49 7.29 -0.72
N LEU A 41 -0.41 7.65 0.57
CA LEU A 41 -1.57 8.09 1.36
C LEU A 41 -2.34 9.21 0.64
N ILE A 42 -1.63 10.27 0.20
CA ILE A 42 -2.23 11.39 -0.54
C ILE A 42 -2.83 10.90 -1.86
N LYS A 43 -2.08 10.13 -2.65
CA LYS A 43 -2.52 9.59 -3.94
C LYS A 43 -3.83 8.80 -3.82
N TYR A 44 -3.92 7.88 -2.86
CA TYR A 44 -5.10 7.03 -2.70
C TYR A 44 -6.31 7.81 -2.17
N ARG A 45 -6.09 8.79 -1.28
CA ARG A 45 -7.17 9.72 -0.87
C ARG A 45 -7.69 10.56 -2.04
N MET A 46 -6.81 11.11 -2.86
CA MET A 46 -7.19 11.90 -4.04
C MET A 46 -7.88 11.06 -5.12
N ARG A 47 -7.45 9.80 -5.29
CA ARG A 47 -7.98 8.91 -6.35
C ARG A 47 -9.29 8.22 -5.98
N ALA A 48 -9.68 8.18 -4.71
CA ALA A 48 -10.79 7.37 -4.22
C ALA A 48 -12.06 7.56 -5.07
N GLY A 49 -12.49 6.50 -5.76
CA GLY A 49 -13.67 6.51 -6.63
C GLY A 49 -13.50 7.20 -8.00
N LEU A 50 -12.40 7.92 -8.26
CA LEU A 50 -12.17 8.63 -9.53
C LEU A 50 -11.86 7.68 -10.69
N LYS A 51 -10.97 6.70 -10.47
CA LYS A 51 -10.59 5.73 -11.51
C LYS A 51 -11.69 4.70 -11.76
N ASN A 52 -12.36 4.30 -10.69
CA ASN A 52 -13.46 3.34 -10.70
C ASN A 52 -14.32 3.60 -9.44
N PRO A 53 -15.58 4.01 -9.58
CA PRO A 53 -16.46 4.31 -8.44
C PRO A 53 -16.66 3.14 -7.48
N GLN A 54 -16.62 1.89 -7.97
CA GLN A 54 -16.77 0.68 -7.15
C GLN A 54 -15.53 0.39 -6.28
N LYS A 55 -14.39 1.05 -6.55
CA LYS A 55 -13.13 0.87 -5.79
C LYS A 55 -12.90 1.95 -4.73
N ILE A 56 -13.89 2.80 -4.43
CA ILE A 56 -13.74 3.85 -3.41
C ILE A 56 -13.30 3.26 -2.06
N VAL A 57 -13.89 2.15 -1.62
CA VAL A 57 -13.55 1.51 -0.34
C VAL A 57 -12.11 0.99 -0.36
N GLU A 58 -11.73 0.24 -1.41
CA GLU A 58 -10.37 -0.28 -1.60
C GLU A 58 -9.32 0.84 -1.59
N ASP A 59 -9.61 1.97 -2.24
CA ASP A 59 -8.71 3.13 -2.26
C ASP A 59 -8.56 3.76 -0.87
N ILE A 60 -9.64 3.85 -0.09
CA ILE A 60 -9.61 4.36 1.29
C ILE A 60 -8.85 3.41 2.22
N GLU A 61 -9.04 2.10 2.07
CA GLU A 61 -8.31 1.09 2.84
C GLU A 61 -6.82 1.13 2.55
N LYS A 62 -6.43 1.29 1.29
CA LYS A 62 -5.02 1.49 0.89
C LYS A 62 -4.45 2.75 1.52
N ALA A 63 -5.18 3.87 1.49
CA ALA A 63 -4.76 5.09 2.17
C ALA A 63 -4.55 4.87 3.68
N GLU A 64 -5.47 4.21 4.37
CA GLU A 64 -5.31 3.94 5.80
C GLU A 64 -4.15 2.98 6.10
N TRP A 65 -3.84 2.03 5.22
CA TRP A 65 -2.65 1.20 5.35
C TRP A 65 -1.37 2.04 5.33
N PHE A 66 -1.21 2.94 4.35
CA PHE A 66 -0.04 3.83 4.28
C PHE A 66 0.07 4.79 5.47
N LYS A 67 -1.06 5.26 5.98
CA LYS A 67 -1.10 6.06 7.21
C LYS A 67 -0.60 5.27 8.41
N ARG A 68 -1.04 4.02 8.58
CA ARG A 68 -0.57 3.16 9.68
C ARG A 68 0.94 2.91 9.60
N GLU A 69 1.46 2.62 8.41
CA GLU A 69 2.90 2.42 8.24
C GLU A 69 3.70 3.70 8.54
N LEU A 70 3.22 4.87 8.09
CA LEU A 70 3.86 6.16 8.40
C LEU A 70 3.87 6.47 9.91
N MET A 71 2.85 6.02 10.65
CA MET A 71 2.73 6.25 12.10
C MET A 71 3.51 5.23 12.95
N ARG A 72 3.87 4.07 12.40
CA ARG A 72 4.61 3.01 13.11
C ARG A 72 6.06 3.36 13.44
N ILE A 73 6.58 4.40 12.79
CA ILE A 73 8.00 4.79 12.85
C ILE A 73 8.22 5.93 13.88
N ARG A 74 7.16 6.33 14.59
CA ARG A 74 7.23 7.33 15.68
C ARG A 74 7.33 6.70 17.07
#